data_AF-A0ABD6RK53-F1
#
_entry.id   AF-A0ABD6RK53-F1
#
_cell.length_a   1.000
_cell.length_b   1.000
_cell.length_c   1.000
_cell.angle_alpha   90.00
_cell.angle_beta   90.00
_cell.angle_gamma   90.00
#
_symmetry.space_group_name_H-M   'P 1'
#
loop_
_entity.id
_entity.type
_entity.pdbx_description
1 polymer ?
#
loop_
_entity_poly.entity_id
_entity_poly.type
_entity_poly.pdbx_seq_one_letter_code
_entity_poly.pdbx_strand_id
1 'polypeptide(L)'
;MKVYIKGDYTKEIPFDYMELAKRMWFEEKDGIEPDLSYAGFLELPIEKLSIHLELDKETHDDRWKSVQIKEGIKYDFLSHKSEYIQLDYEDAMMSDFREKGECLRIASKHLDLLTVDKRAMYIMAIEIATAIDGQISEDDKESWLSVEEFKKRHEDILSMSYEEANELSLEEIPFMDDVRDPVWEEDDRRNEEYIKIHGEPVYDDEEE
;
A
#
# COMPACT_ATOMS: atom_id res chain seq x y z
N MET A 1 -2.79 5.65 -3.80
CA MET A 1 -1.70 5.94 -4.78
C MET A 1 -1.56 4.78 -5.77
N LYS A 2 -1.12 5.04 -7.02
CA LYS A 2 -0.83 4.00 -8.03
C LYS A 2 0.45 4.36 -8.78
N VAL A 3 1.25 3.34 -9.10
CA VAL A 3 2.47 3.48 -9.92
C VAL A 3 2.39 2.48 -11.06
N TYR A 4 2.73 2.89 -12.27
CA TYR A 4 2.68 2.03 -13.46
C TYR A 4 4.07 1.80 -14.03
N ILE A 5 4.31 0.61 -14.57
CA ILE A 5 5.60 0.22 -15.11
C ILE A 5 5.43 -0.42 -16.49
N LYS A 6 6.15 0.11 -17.47
CA LYS A 6 6.27 -0.49 -18.81
C LYS A 6 7.71 -0.79 -19.14
N GLY A 7 7.97 -1.89 -19.84
CA GLY A 7 9.33 -2.29 -20.18
C GLY A 7 9.34 -3.49 -21.12
N ASP A 8 10.49 -4.16 -21.18
CA ASP A 8 10.69 -5.38 -21.93
C ASP A 8 10.13 -6.58 -21.16
N TYR A 9 8.90 -6.96 -21.47
CA TYR A 9 8.21 -8.10 -20.85
C TYR A 9 8.75 -9.47 -21.30
N THR A 10 9.74 -9.51 -22.19
CA THR A 10 10.47 -10.76 -22.50
C THR A 10 11.54 -11.08 -21.46
N LYS A 11 11.86 -10.13 -20.57
CA LYS A 11 12.78 -10.34 -19.46
C LYS A 11 12.12 -11.08 -18.29
N GLU A 12 12.97 -11.64 -17.44
CA GLU A 12 12.55 -12.33 -16.21
C GLU A 12 12.94 -11.48 -15.00
N ILE A 13 12.11 -11.53 -13.95
CA ILE A 13 12.40 -10.90 -12.66
C ILE A 13 13.41 -11.82 -11.94
N PRO A 14 14.63 -11.35 -11.60
CA PRO A 14 15.72 -12.22 -11.17
C PRO A 14 15.72 -12.50 -9.67
N PHE A 15 14.59 -12.29 -8.99
CA PHE A 15 14.47 -12.42 -7.54
C PHE A 15 13.11 -12.97 -7.13
N ASP A 16 13.07 -13.63 -5.98
CA ASP A 16 11.83 -14.14 -5.38
C ASP A 16 11.08 -13.08 -4.53
N TYR A 17 9.96 -13.47 -3.92
CA TYR A 17 9.16 -12.58 -3.07
C TYR A 17 9.90 -12.10 -1.85
N MET A 18 10.72 -12.96 -1.24
CA MET A 18 11.42 -12.66 0.00
C MET A 18 12.59 -11.72 -0.30
N GLU A 19 13.34 -11.96 -1.38
CA GLU A 19 14.39 -11.06 -1.84
C GLU A 19 13.83 -9.68 -2.20
N LEU A 20 12.66 -9.61 -2.84
CA LEU A 20 11.98 -8.35 -3.11
C LEU A 20 11.53 -7.66 -1.81
N ALA A 21 10.89 -8.39 -0.90
CA ALA A 21 10.43 -7.88 0.40
C ALA A 21 11.59 -7.31 1.23
N LYS A 22 12.73 -8.01 1.26
CA LYS A 22 13.94 -7.56 1.97
C LYS A 22 14.51 -6.26 1.42
N ARG A 23 14.45 -6.07 0.09
CA ARG A 23 14.84 -4.80 -0.54
C ARG A 23 13.87 -3.67 -0.19
N MET A 24 12.57 -3.96 -0.23
CA MET A 24 11.50 -2.98 0.04
C MET A 24 11.53 -2.50 1.49
N TRP A 25 11.58 -3.43 2.44
CA TRP A 25 11.48 -3.13 3.87
C TRP A 25 12.85 -3.16 4.53
N PHE A 26 13.37 -4.35 4.84
CA PHE A 26 14.66 -4.55 5.50
C PHE A 26 15.11 -6.01 5.37
N GLU A 27 16.41 -6.26 5.45
CA GLU A 27 16.95 -7.64 5.44
C GLU A 27 16.58 -8.39 6.71
N GLU A 28 16.79 -7.75 7.86
CA GLU A 28 16.50 -8.27 9.19
C GLU A 28 16.30 -7.08 10.14
N LYS A 29 15.35 -7.20 11.07
CA LYS A 29 15.10 -6.26 12.15
C LYS A 29 15.01 -7.01 13.46
N ASP A 30 15.82 -6.61 14.43
CA ASP A 30 15.88 -7.24 15.76
C ASP A 30 16.06 -8.77 15.77
N GLY A 31 16.77 -9.32 14.77
CA GLY A 31 16.95 -10.77 14.63
C GLY A 31 15.88 -11.47 13.80
N ILE A 32 14.92 -10.73 13.23
CA ILE A 32 13.72 -11.27 12.58
C ILE A 32 13.65 -10.75 11.14
N GLU A 33 13.49 -11.66 10.17
CA GLU A 33 13.21 -11.31 8.77
C GLU A 33 11.82 -10.65 8.64
N PRO A 34 11.52 -9.94 7.54
CA PRO A 34 10.19 -9.40 7.30
C PRO A 34 9.10 -10.46 7.47
N ASP A 35 8.08 -10.17 8.28
CA ASP A 35 6.95 -11.09 8.48
C ASP A 35 6.00 -10.93 7.30
N LEU A 36 6.24 -11.76 6.28
CA LEU A 36 5.68 -11.61 4.95
C LEU A 36 4.51 -12.55 4.73
N SER A 37 3.31 -11.97 4.59
CA SER A 37 2.20 -12.64 3.92
C SER A 37 2.28 -12.38 2.42
N TYR A 38 2.24 -13.43 1.60
CA TYR A 38 2.34 -13.31 0.15
C TYR A 38 1.33 -14.19 -0.60
N ALA A 39 0.90 -13.72 -1.77
CA ALA A 39 0.10 -14.48 -2.71
C ALA A 39 0.50 -14.15 -4.16
N GLY A 40 0.42 -15.12 -5.06
CA GLY A 40 0.74 -14.93 -6.48
C GLY A 40 1.76 -15.95 -7.03
N PHE A 41 2.14 -15.79 -8.29
CA PHE A 41 3.19 -16.60 -8.93
C PHE A 41 4.19 -15.74 -9.74
N LEU A 42 5.42 -15.58 -9.23
CA LEU A 42 6.54 -14.88 -9.89
C LEU A 42 7.06 -15.61 -11.13
N GLU A 43 6.89 -16.93 -11.20
CA GLU A 43 7.33 -17.77 -12.32
C GLU A 43 6.44 -17.62 -13.57
N LEU A 44 5.37 -16.83 -13.48
CA LEU A 44 4.53 -16.56 -14.63
C LEU A 44 5.19 -15.54 -15.57
N PRO A 45 4.91 -15.61 -16.89
CA PRO A 45 5.21 -14.50 -17.79
C PRO A 45 4.66 -13.19 -17.21
N ILE A 46 5.39 -12.09 -17.38
CA ILE A 46 5.05 -10.79 -16.77
C ILE A 46 3.60 -10.36 -17.07
N GLU A 47 3.10 -10.67 -18.27
CA GLU A 47 1.72 -10.39 -18.71
C GLU A 47 0.63 -11.11 -17.89
N LYS A 48 1.02 -12.06 -17.04
CA LYS A 48 0.14 -12.81 -16.13
C LYS A 48 0.50 -12.60 -14.66
N LEU A 49 1.44 -11.70 -14.39
CA LEU A 49 1.93 -11.44 -13.05
C LEU A 49 0.80 -10.83 -12.21
N SER A 50 0.62 -11.39 -11.03
CA SER A 50 -0.21 -10.83 -9.97
C SER A 50 0.41 -11.29 -8.66
N ILE A 51 0.90 -10.33 -7.90
CA ILE A 51 1.67 -10.52 -6.68
C ILE A 51 1.10 -9.60 -5.62
N HIS A 52 0.89 -10.14 -4.43
CA HIS A 52 0.41 -9.39 -3.28
C HIS A 52 1.36 -9.67 -2.13
N LEU A 53 1.94 -8.61 -1.58
CA LEU A 53 2.85 -8.67 -0.43
C LEU A 53 2.25 -7.85 0.70
N GLU A 54 2.32 -8.41 1.91
CA GLU A 54 1.87 -7.74 3.12
C GLU A 54 2.92 -7.92 4.21
N LEU A 55 3.40 -6.80 4.76
CA LEU A 55 4.24 -6.76 5.95
C LEU A 55 3.38 -6.44 7.16
N ASP A 56 3.50 -7.24 8.22
CA ASP A 56 2.94 -6.90 9.52
C ASP A 56 3.89 -5.96 10.30
N LYS A 57 3.58 -4.66 10.34
CA LYS A 57 4.42 -3.66 11.04
C LYS A 57 4.37 -3.84 12.55
N GLU A 58 3.26 -4.35 13.10
CA GLU A 58 3.10 -4.48 14.56
C GLU A 58 3.97 -5.59 15.17
N THR A 59 4.41 -6.55 14.35
CA THR A 59 5.38 -7.57 14.72
C THR A 59 6.81 -7.02 14.79
N HIS A 60 7.09 -5.95 14.05
CA HIS A 60 8.42 -5.34 13.92
C HIS A 60 8.58 -4.04 14.73
N ASP A 61 7.48 -3.46 15.19
CA ASP A 61 7.46 -2.32 16.10
C ASP A 61 6.13 -2.27 16.87
N ASP A 62 6.20 -2.59 18.17
CA ASP A 62 5.03 -2.65 19.06
C ASP A 62 4.25 -1.33 19.15
N ARG A 63 4.85 -0.19 18.79
CA ARG A 63 4.16 1.10 18.80
C ARG A 63 2.97 1.11 17.84
N TRP A 64 3.02 0.39 16.72
CA TRP A 64 1.89 0.24 15.80
C TRP A 64 0.65 -0.39 16.46
N LYS A 65 0.80 -1.12 17.59
CA LYS A 65 -0.34 -1.71 18.32
C LYS A 65 -1.18 -0.66 19.05
N SER A 66 -0.59 0.49 19.35
CA SER A 66 -1.16 1.50 20.25
C SER A 66 -1.06 2.92 19.73
N VAL A 67 -0.50 3.12 18.55
CA VAL A 67 -0.37 4.45 17.94
C VAL A 67 -1.77 5.02 17.73
N GLN A 68 -1.95 6.25 18.21
CA GLN A 68 -3.22 6.93 18.10
C GLN A 68 -3.40 7.42 16.66
N ILE A 69 -4.45 6.95 15.98
CA ILE A 69 -4.92 7.57 14.75
C ILE A 69 -5.53 8.94 15.09
N LYS A 70 -5.57 9.85 14.10
CA LYS A 70 -6.11 11.20 14.24
C LYS A 70 -7.33 11.30 15.16
N GLU A 71 -7.23 12.24 16.10
CA GLU A 71 -8.28 12.50 17.08
C GLU A 71 -9.62 12.76 16.39
N GLY A 72 -10.67 12.09 16.87
CA GLY A 72 -12.02 12.18 16.32
C GLY A 72 -12.38 11.10 15.29
N ILE A 73 -11.42 10.26 14.86
CA ILE A 73 -11.75 9.06 14.09
C ILE A 73 -12.46 8.05 15.01
N LYS A 74 -13.72 7.72 14.66
CA LYS A 74 -14.58 6.82 15.43
C LYS A 74 -14.28 5.34 15.23
N TYR A 75 -13.77 4.98 14.05
CA TYR A 75 -13.57 3.59 13.64
C TYR A 75 -12.09 3.36 13.35
N ASP A 76 -11.45 2.59 14.22
CA ASP A 76 -10.11 2.06 13.96
C ASP A 76 -10.25 0.79 13.11
N PHE A 77 -9.92 0.92 11.82
CA PHE A 77 -9.94 -0.19 10.88
C PHE A 77 -8.63 -1.00 10.88
N LEU A 78 -7.69 -0.69 11.77
CA LEU A 78 -6.44 -1.42 12.01
C LEU A 78 -5.49 -1.52 10.79
N SER A 79 -5.84 -0.91 9.66
CA SER A 79 -5.08 -0.99 8.40
C SER A 79 -3.69 -0.36 8.52
N HIS A 80 -3.48 0.52 9.49
CA HIS A 80 -2.16 1.10 9.75
C HIS A 80 -1.14 0.11 10.28
N LYS A 81 -1.58 -1.05 10.77
CA LYS A 81 -0.73 -2.06 11.41
C LYS A 81 -0.02 -2.96 10.43
N SER A 82 -0.57 -3.14 9.24
CA SER A 82 0.10 -3.82 8.16
C SER A 82 0.38 -2.86 7.02
N GLU A 83 1.21 -3.28 6.09
CA GLU A 83 1.46 -2.59 4.84
C GLU A 83 1.18 -3.55 3.70
N TYR A 84 0.23 -3.23 2.84
CA TYR A 84 -0.17 -4.07 1.72
C TYR A 84 0.20 -3.44 0.39
N ILE A 85 1.01 -4.12 -0.42
CA ILE A 85 1.40 -3.71 -1.77
C ILE A 85 1.10 -4.83 -2.76
N GLN A 86 0.41 -4.50 -3.84
CA GLN A 86 0.12 -5.42 -4.95
C GLN A 86 0.82 -4.96 -6.23
N LEU A 87 1.31 -5.92 -7.01
CA LEU A 87 1.87 -5.74 -8.36
C LEU A 87 1.08 -6.65 -9.32
N ASP A 88 0.31 -6.04 -10.20
CA ASP A 88 -0.48 -6.74 -11.21
C ASP A 88 -0.10 -6.29 -12.61
N TYR A 89 -0.15 -7.18 -13.59
CA TYR A 89 -0.32 -6.75 -14.97
C TYR A 89 -1.80 -6.42 -15.21
N GLU A 90 -2.11 -5.21 -15.70
CA GLU A 90 -3.48 -4.70 -15.73
C GLU A 90 -4.44 -5.61 -16.51
N ASP A 91 -4.00 -6.17 -17.64
CA ASP A 91 -4.80 -7.10 -18.47
C ASP A 91 -4.68 -8.57 -18.03
N ALA A 92 -4.00 -8.89 -16.92
CA ALA A 92 -3.92 -10.26 -16.42
C ALA A 92 -5.28 -10.74 -15.94
N MET A 93 -5.58 -12.02 -16.17
CA MET A 93 -6.82 -12.64 -15.69
C MET A 93 -7.01 -12.55 -14.16
N MET A 94 -5.90 -12.51 -13.43
CA MET A 94 -5.88 -12.43 -11.97
C MET A 94 -5.94 -11.00 -11.44
N SER A 95 -5.89 -9.99 -12.31
CA SER A 95 -6.05 -8.61 -11.89
C SER A 95 -7.47 -8.37 -11.39
N ASP A 96 -7.66 -7.31 -10.61
CA ASP A 96 -8.99 -6.88 -10.17
C ASP A 96 -9.88 -6.34 -11.31
N PHE A 97 -9.37 -6.33 -12.56
CA PHE A 97 -9.98 -5.78 -13.78
C PHE A 97 -10.53 -4.36 -13.63
N ARG A 98 -10.13 -3.62 -12.59
CA ARG A 98 -10.58 -2.24 -12.37
C ARG A 98 -10.00 -1.31 -13.41
N GLU A 99 -8.83 -1.65 -13.93
CA GLU A 99 -8.13 -0.93 -14.97
C GLU A 99 -7.79 -1.88 -16.11
N LYS A 100 -7.65 -1.31 -17.31
CA LYS A 100 -7.23 -2.03 -18.50
C LYS A 100 -6.04 -1.31 -19.11
N GLY A 101 -4.99 -2.05 -19.38
CA GLY A 101 -3.80 -1.53 -20.00
C GLY A 101 -2.75 -2.61 -20.21
N GLU A 102 -1.80 -2.31 -21.07
CA GLU A 102 -0.68 -3.21 -21.39
C GLU A 102 0.53 -2.86 -20.50
N CYS A 103 0.30 -2.67 -19.20
CA CYS A 103 1.36 -2.38 -18.25
C CYS A 103 1.20 -3.02 -16.87
N LEU A 104 2.30 -3.06 -16.12
CA LEU A 104 2.29 -3.42 -14.71
C LEU A 104 1.78 -2.23 -13.89
N ARG A 105 1.08 -2.54 -12.80
CA ARG A 105 0.53 -1.59 -11.84
C ARG A 105 0.90 -2.03 -10.44
N ILE A 106 1.52 -1.13 -9.69
CA ILE A 106 1.70 -1.23 -8.25
C ILE A 106 0.62 -0.40 -7.56
N ALA A 107 -0.06 -1.00 -6.59
CA ALA A 107 -1.09 -0.34 -5.80
C ALA A 107 -1.09 -0.83 -4.35
N SER A 108 -1.84 -0.14 -3.48
CA SER A 108 -2.11 -0.57 -2.12
C SER A 108 -3.63 -0.66 -1.90
N LYS A 109 -4.04 -1.41 -0.87
CA LYS A 109 -5.41 -1.35 -0.33
C LYS A 109 -5.65 -0.07 0.45
N HIS A 110 -4.59 0.61 0.89
CA HIS A 110 -4.71 1.86 1.64
C HIS A 110 -4.95 3.03 0.69
N LEU A 111 -5.90 3.89 1.08
CA LEU A 111 -6.27 5.06 0.29
C LEU A 111 -5.12 6.07 0.27
N ASP A 112 -4.63 6.40 1.46
CA ASP A 112 -3.42 7.17 1.69
C ASP A 112 -2.32 6.29 2.29
N LEU A 113 -1.08 6.66 1.97
CA LEU A 113 0.11 5.92 2.36
C LEU A 113 0.99 6.75 3.29
N LEU A 114 1.47 6.09 4.34
CA LEU A 114 2.50 6.64 5.21
C LEU A 114 3.84 6.65 4.47
N THR A 115 4.80 7.41 5.00
CA THR A 115 6.14 7.51 4.40
C THR A 115 6.84 6.14 4.30
N VAL A 116 6.69 5.26 5.29
CA VAL A 116 7.24 3.89 5.26
C VAL A 116 6.63 3.08 4.11
N ASP A 117 5.31 3.21 3.90
CA ASP A 117 4.62 2.47 2.85
C ASP A 117 4.98 2.99 1.45
N LYS A 118 5.09 4.33 1.30
CA LYS A 118 5.54 4.96 0.04
C LYS A 118 6.96 4.52 -0.32
N ARG A 119 7.87 4.47 0.67
CA ARG A 119 9.26 4.06 0.46
C ARG A 119 9.33 2.64 -0.11
N ALA A 120 8.66 1.69 0.52
CA ALA A 120 8.62 0.31 0.03
C ALA A 120 7.98 0.21 -1.36
N MET A 121 6.88 0.92 -1.61
CA MET A 121 6.25 0.98 -2.92
C MET A 121 7.18 1.52 -4.02
N TYR A 122 7.95 2.57 -3.72
CA TYR A 122 8.92 3.15 -4.66
C TYR A 122 10.11 2.23 -4.91
N ILE A 123 10.61 1.54 -3.89
CA ILE A 123 11.66 0.54 -4.05
C ILE A 123 11.16 -0.60 -4.95
N MET A 124 9.95 -1.11 -4.72
CA MET A 124 9.34 -2.12 -5.59
C MET A 124 9.29 -1.65 -7.04
N ALA A 125 8.86 -0.40 -7.28
CA ALA A 125 8.78 0.16 -8.62
C ALA A 125 10.15 0.22 -9.30
N ILE A 126 11.19 0.63 -8.57
CA ILE A 126 12.57 0.70 -9.05
C ILE A 126 13.11 -0.69 -9.38
N GLU A 127 12.95 -1.66 -8.48
CA GLU A 127 13.47 -3.02 -8.65
C GLU A 127 12.84 -3.70 -9.86
N ILE A 128 11.51 -3.61 -10.00
CA ILE A 128 10.77 -4.19 -11.12
C ILE A 128 11.13 -3.49 -12.43
N ALA A 129 11.10 -2.15 -12.47
CA ALA A 129 11.46 -1.41 -13.67
C ALA A 129 12.91 -1.69 -14.09
N THR A 130 13.84 -1.79 -13.14
CA THR A 130 15.24 -2.13 -13.44
C THR A 130 15.37 -3.53 -14.03
N ALA A 131 14.66 -4.52 -13.48
CA ALA A 131 14.70 -5.90 -13.97
C ALA A 131 14.25 -6.02 -15.44
N ILE A 132 13.30 -5.19 -15.87
CA ILE A 132 12.67 -5.28 -17.19
C ILE A 132 13.10 -4.16 -18.16
N ASP A 133 14.19 -3.45 -17.89
CA ASP A 133 14.62 -2.24 -18.64
C ASP A 133 13.47 -1.24 -18.86
N GLY A 134 12.66 -1.05 -17.83
CA GLY A 134 11.41 -0.32 -17.87
C GLY A 134 11.50 1.16 -17.52
N GLN A 135 10.34 1.79 -17.63
CA GLN A 135 10.04 3.16 -17.22
C GLN A 135 8.85 3.17 -16.25
N ILE A 136 8.80 4.19 -15.41
CA ILE A 136 7.83 4.32 -14.32
C ILE A 136 6.93 5.53 -14.57
N SER A 137 5.63 5.40 -14.32
CA SER A 137 4.64 6.48 -14.37
C SER A 137 3.90 6.59 -13.04
N GLU A 138 3.59 7.82 -12.66
CA GLU A 138 2.89 8.18 -11.40
C GLU A 138 1.65 9.03 -11.66
N ASP A 139 1.40 9.36 -12.92
CA ASP A 139 0.40 10.33 -13.41
C ASP A 139 -0.57 9.65 -14.37
N ASP A 140 -1.04 8.47 -13.98
CA ASP A 140 -1.97 7.67 -14.78
C ASP A 140 -1.53 7.44 -16.23
N LYS A 141 -0.24 7.09 -16.39
CA LYS A 141 0.39 6.73 -17.67
C LYS A 141 0.59 7.92 -18.63
N GLU A 142 0.33 9.16 -18.18
CA GLU A 142 0.53 10.37 -18.98
C GLU A 142 2.00 10.62 -19.30
N SER A 143 2.91 10.43 -18.34
CA SER A 143 4.35 10.55 -18.52
C SER A 143 5.10 9.34 -17.98
N TRP A 144 6.31 9.12 -18.52
CA TRP A 144 7.13 7.95 -18.20
C TRP A 144 8.55 8.41 -17.89
N LEU A 145 9.00 8.11 -16.67
CA LEU A 145 10.33 8.42 -16.18
C LEU A 145 11.24 7.21 -16.36
N SER A 146 12.51 7.46 -16.66
CA SER A 146 13.55 6.47 -16.41
C SER A 146 13.68 6.17 -14.90
N VAL A 147 14.24 5.01 -14.58
CA VAL A 147 14.52 4.64 -13.18
C VAL A 147 15.36 5.71 -12.46
N GLU A 148 16.35 6.29 -13.13
CA GLU A 148 17.21 7.32 -12.53
C GLU A 148 16.49 8.65 -12.30
N GLU A 149 15.58 9.04 -13.21
CA GLU A 149 14.73 10.23 -13.01
C GLU A 149 13.75 10.02 -11.84
N PHE A 150 13.17 8.83 -11.73
CA PHE A 150 12.29 8.47 -10.63
C PHE A 150 13.02 8.48 -9.28
N LYS A 151 14.22 7.87 -9.21
CA LYS A 151 15.09 7.91 -8.01
C LYS A 151 15.41 9.33 -7.58
N LYS A 152 15.77 10.19 -8.54
CA LYS A 152 16.10 11.60 -8.25
C LYS A 152 14.88 12.39 -7.78
N ARG A 153 13.69 12.08 -8.30
CA ARG A 153 12.44 12.76 -7.92
C ARG A 153 12.06 12.48 -6.47
N HIS A 154 12.23 11.24 -6.01
CA HIS A 154 11.86 10.78 -4.68
C HIS A 154 13.09 10.48 -3.81
N GLU A 155 14.18 11.21 -4.03
CA GLU A 155 15.45 11.01 -3.31
C GLU A 155 15.28 11.20 -1.80
N ASP A 156 14.40 12.12 -1.39
CA ASP A 156 14.06 12.38 0.01
C ASP A 156 13.49 11.14 0.70
N ILE A 157 12.57 10.42 0.06
CA ILE A 157 11.97 9.18 0.61
C ILE A 157 12.93 7.99 0.45
N LEU A 158 13.57 7.85 -0.71
CA LEU A 158 14.42 6.70 -1.04
C LEU A 158 15.75 6.67 -0.28
N SER A 159 16.22 7.83 0.18
CA SER A 159 17.45 7.93 0.98
C SER A 159 17.26 7.53 2.44
N MET A 160 16.01 7.47 2.93
CA MET A 160 15.71 7.04 4.29
C MET A 160 15.98 5.54 4.45
N SER A 161 16.47 5.17 5.62
CA SER A 161 16.36 3.80 6.13
C SER A 161 14.90 3.44 6.45
N TYR A 162 14.63 2.15 6.66
CA TYR A 162 13.31 1.71 7.10
C TYR A 162 12.95 2.34 8.44
N GLU A 163 13.88 2.37 9.41
CA GLU A 163 13.68 2.97 10.72
C GLU A 163 13.32 4.45 10.63
N GLU A 164 14.03 5.23 9.81
CA GLU A 164 13.75 6.66 9.64
C GLU A 164 12.36 6.89 9.03
N ALA A 165 11.99 6.13 8.00
CA ALA A 165 10.68 6.20 7.40
C ALA A 165 9.57 5.75 8.37
N ASN A 166 9.85 4.73 9.21
CA ASN A 166 8.94 4.22 10.23
C ASN A 166 8.70 5.23 11.36
N GLU A 167 9.74 5.90 11.87
CA GLU A 167 9.58 6.98 12.85
C GLU A 167 8.72 8.12 12.31
N LEU A 168 8.99 8.58 11.09
CA LEU A 168 8.17 9.62 10.45
C LEU A 168 6.72 9.17 10.29
N SER A 169 6.50 7.90 9.94
CA SER A 169 5.15 7.36 9.78
C SER A 169 4.36 7.31 11.10
N LEU A 170 5.03 7.00 12.21
CA LEU A 170 4.43 7.07 13.55
C LEU A 170 4.08 8.51 13.96
N GLU A 171 4.83 9.50 13.48
CA GLU A 171 4.52 10.93 13.65
C GLU A 171 3.43 11.41 12.68
N GLU A 172 3.30 10.81 11.49
CA GLU A 172 2.33 11.17 10.46
C GLU A 172 0.90 10.69 10.78
N ILE A 173 0.75 9.45 11.25
CA ILE A 173 -0.56 8.82 11.42
C ILE A 173 -1.56 9.60 12.30
N PRO A 174 -1.17 10.30 13.37
CA PRO A 174 -2.11 11.10 14.16
C PRO A 174 -2.62 12.35 13.42
N PHE A 175 -2.03 12.70 12.27
CA PHE A 175 -2.40 13.86 11.47
C PHE A 175 -2.95 13.49 10.10
N MET A 176 -3.03 12.20 9.77
CA MET A 176 -3.64 11.74 8.52
C MET A 176 -5.14 12.03 8.52
N ASP A 177 -5.61 12.63 7.43
CA ASP A 177 -7.04 12.89 7.23
C ASP A 177 -7.81 11.59 7.02
N ASP A 178 -9.07 11.58 7.47
CA ASP A 178 -9.98 10.50 7.15
C ASP A 178 -10.39 10.61 5.68
N VAL A 179 -9.93 9.67 4.85
CA VAL A 179 -10.46 9.55 3.49
C VAL A 179 -11.81 8.86 3.57
N ARG A 180 -12.89 9.64 3.72
CA ARG A 180 -14.26 9.14 3.70
C ARG A 180 -14.71 8.85 2.27
N ASP A 181 -15.03 7.59 2.00
CA ASP A 181 -15.83 7.23 0.82
C ASP A 181 -17.15 8.02 0.84
N PRO A 182 -17.57 8.65 -0.29
CA PRO A 182 -18.84 9.37 -0.39
C PRO A 182 -20.06 8.56 0.10
N VAL A 183 -20.01 7.23 0.05
CA VAL A 183 -21.06 6.35 0.59
C VAL A 183 -21.31 6.61 2.08
N TRP A 184 -20.29 6.93 2.87
CA TRP A 184 -20.44 7.18 4.31
C TRP A 184 -21.18 8.49 4.61
N GLU A 185 -21.00 9.53 3.79
CA GLU A 185 -21.78 10.77 3.93
C GLU A 185 -23.27 10.52 3.66
N GLU A 186 -23.58 9.64 2.70
CA GLU A 186 -24.95 9.25 2.41
C GLU A 186 -25.57 8.43 3.54
N ASP A 187 -24.82 7.48 4.10
CA ASP A 187 -25.29 6.68 5.24
C ASP A 187 -25.46 7.51 6.52
N ASP A 188 -24.56 8.45 6.81
CA ASP A 188 -24.71 9.40 7.91
C ASP A 188 -26.00 10.22 7.76
N ARG A 189 -26.25 10.77 6.56
CA ARG A 189 -27.48 11.52 6.26
C ARG A 189 -28.72 10.64 6.44
N ARG A 190 -28.69 9.39 5.95
CA ARG A 190 -29.80 8.44 6.10
C ARG A 190 -30.04 8.08 7.56
N ASN A 191 -28.98 7.95 8.36
CA ASN A 191 -29.08 7.69 9.79
C ASN A 191 -29.68 8.89 10.53
N GLU A 192 -29.25 10.12 10.22
CA GLU A 192 -29.85 11.35 10.76
C GLU A 192 -31.34 11.48 10.41
N GLU A 193 -31.72 11.19 9.16
CA GLU A 193 -33.11 11.17 8.71
C GLU A 193 -33.93 10.10 9.44
N TYR A 194 -33.35 8.91 9.65
CA TYR A 194 -33.99 7.81 10.38
C TYR A 194 -34.23 8.18 11.85
N ILE A 195 -33.23 8.69 12.56
CA ILE A 195 -33.33 9.14 13.96
C ILE A 195 -34.38 10.25 14.09
N LYS A 196 -34.47 11.17 13.12
CA LYS A 196 -35.48 12.23 13.12
C LYS A 196 -36.92 11.70 13.02
N ILE A 197 -37.13 10.59 12.34
CA ILE A 197 -38.46 9.97 12.17
C ILE A 197 -38.79 9.04 13.34
N HIS A 198 -37.82 8.27 13.80
CA HIS A 198 -38.03 7.14 14.71
C HIS A 198 -37.55 7.39 16.14
N GLY A 199 -36.88 8.51 16.38
CA GLY A 199 -36.20 8.80 17.65
C GLY A 199 -34.82 8.16 17.72
N GLU A 200 -34.05 8.55 18.74
CA GLU A 200 -32.78 7.90 19.06
C GLU A 200 -32.99 6.41 19.37
N PRO A 201 -32.09 5.53 18.92
CA PRO A 201 -32.14 4.12 19.30
C PRO A 201 -32.07 4.00 20.83
N VAL A 202 -33.04 3.32 21.44
CA VAL A 202 -32.98 2.94 22.85
C VAL A 202 -32.36 1.54 22.89
N TYR A 203 -31.12 1.46 23.34
CA TYR A 203 -30.48 0.19 23.64
C TYR A 203 -30.92 -0.26 25.03
N ASP A 204 -31.37 -1.50 25.16
CA ASP A 204 -31.67 -2.09 26.46
C ASP A 204 -30.32 -2.46 27.08
N ASP A 205 -29.86 -1.67 28.06
CA ASP A 205 -28.61 -1.90 28.79
C ASP A 205 -28.74 -3.07 29.80
N GLU A 206 -29.50 -4.12 29.46
CA GLU A 206 -29.65 -5.32 30.29
C GLU A 206 -28.71 -6.44 29.82
N GLU A 207 -27.42 -6.31 30.13
CA GLU A 207 -26.57 -7.46 30.49
C GLU A 207 -25.66 -7.06 31.66
N GLU A 208 -26.17 -7.33 32.87
CA GLU A 208 -25.46 -7.34 34.16
C GLU A 208 -24.70 -8.67 34.35
#